data_AF-A0A976SIU5-F1
#
_entry.id   AF-A0A976SIU5-F1
#
_cell.length_a   1.000
_cell.length_b   1.000
_cell.length_c   1.000
_cell.angle_alpha   90.00
_cell.angle_beta   90.00
_cell.angle_gamma   90.00
#
_symmetry.space_group_name_H-M   'P 1'
#
loop_
_entity.id
_entity.type
_entity.pdbx_description
1 polymer ?
#
loop_
_entity_poly.entity_id
_entity_poly.type
_entity_poly.pdbx_seq_one_letter_code
_entity_poly.pdbx_strand_id
1 'polypeptide(L)'
;MTDLSSLLEKELIEWPFELKPIHLVPGDYQMGDCWKVGCFTDQLIKNMETELRRRKRQLEHYENHLEKLIQQSNTQLEYQYDDMNVHDVDGEISQMDILITKFRQRIEDIENELSKLNAKYNNDHEGDTETESDHKKNIKKKGKDKSEQVINCYAKLVLNPFVIRGNNCINDKHLSNTLDNQVDSFIKEFEKIKETLESYWIDISKKEGAIEILCIDKIMRKREPFINTPTVLYITKEMNNGSVLDYLKNLPNKNDIYQLEDSLLFNNLKQQISLLNYMEQNGISHNNIKPSNVLISQDGHNLLLTDFCPESLTLNIQIAYYTLSLYRNPD
;
A
#
# COMPACT_ATOMS: atom_id res chain seq x y z
N MET A 1 11.38 31.25 1.66
CA MET A 1 10.88 30.08 2.40
C MET A 1 11.64 30.04 3.71
N THR A 2 10.93 30.10 4.84
CA THR A 2 11.53 29.88 6.15
C THR A 2 12.02 28.44 6.23
N ASP A 3 13.23 28.25 6.77
CA ASP A 3 13.85 26.96 6.97
C ASP A 3 12.99 26.10 7.92
N LEU A 4 12.22 25.17 7.36
CA LEU A 4 11.33 24.27 8.10
C LEU A 4 12.11 23.10 8.73
N SER A 5 13.44 23.01 8.57
CA SER A 5 14.25 21.94 9.17
C SER A 5 14.13 21.93 10.70
N SER A 6 14.16 23.11 11.34
CA SER A 6 13.95 23.29 12.79
C SER A 6 12.57 22.83 13.30
N LEU A 7 11.59 22.68 12.39
CA LEU A 7 10.24 22.27 12.69
C LEU A 7 10.04 20.74 12.64
N LEU A 8 10.88 20.02 11.91
CA LEU A 8 10.92 18.56 11.85
C LEU A 8 11.68 17.95 13.05
N GLU A 9 12.62 18.69 13.65
CA GLU A 9 13.40 18.23 14.81
C GLU A 9 12.57 18.00 16.09
N LYS A 10 11.35 18.55 16.16
CA LYS A 10 10.43 18.43 17.31
C LYS A 10 9.24 17.51 17.06
N GLU A 11 9.23 16.81 15.94
CA GLU A 11 8.16 15.90 15.58
C GLU A 11 8.53 14.46 15.93
N LEU A 12 7.65 13.80 16.67
CA LEU A 12 7.74 12.38 17.00
C LEU A 12 6.65 11.63 16.24
N ILE A 13 7.07 10.67 15.42
CA ILE A 13 6.18 9.75 14.72
C ILE A 13 6.20 8.42 15.47
N GLU A 14 5.02 7.92 15.85
CA GLU A 14 4.86 6.58 16.42
C GLU A 14 4.87 5.55 15.29
N TRP A 15 6.08 5.19 14.85
CA TRP A 15 6.29 4.18 13.82
C TRP A 15 5.79 2.80 14.30
N PRO A 16 5.16 2.00 13.41
CA PRO A 16 4.95 0.59 13.65
C PRO A 16 6.28 -0.07 14.02
N PHE A 17 6.26 -0.99 14.98
CA PHE A 17 7.47 -1.56 15.56
C PHE A 17 8.32 -2.34 14.53
N GLU A 18 7.71 -2.75 13.43
CA GLU A 18 8.34 -3.43 12.30
C GLU A 18 9.16 -2.50 11.40
N LEU A 19 9.00 -1.19 11.56
CA LEU A 19 9.62 -0.18 10.72
C LEU A 19 10.67 0.60 11.49
N LYS A 20 11.86 0.66 10.91
CA LYS A 20 12.92 1.54 11.37
C LYS A 20 13.07 2.71 10.41
N PRO A 21 12.70 3.95 10.78
CA PRO A 21 12.95 5.11 9.94
C PRO A 21 14.45 5.28 9.70
N ILE A 22 14.81 5.49 8.43
CA ILE A 22 16.20 5.73 8.02
C ILE A 22 16.40 7.22 7.76
N HIS A 23 15.66 7.79 6.81
CA HIS A 23 15.67 9.22 6.52
C HIS A 23 14.42 9.67 5.77
N LEU A 24 14.10 10.96 5.86
CA LEU A 24 13.05 11.62 5.09
C LEU A 24 13.49 11.75 3.63
N VAL A 25 12.59 11.42 2.70
CA VAL A 25 12.78 11.60 1.25
C VAL A 25 12.23 12.97 0.88
N PRO A 26 13.07 13.92 0.43
CA PRO A 26 12.59 15.23 0.02
C PRO A 26 11.74 15.12 -1.25
N GLY A 27 10.60 15.82 -1.30
CA GLY A 27 9.74 15.83 -2.46
C GLY A 27 8.89 17.09 -2.54
N ASP A 28 9.19 17.97 -3.51
CA ASP A 28 8.49 19.25 -3.69
C ASP A 28 7.02 19.11 -4.13
N TYR A 29 6.57 17.90 -4.47
CA TYR A 29 5.23 17.63 -5.03
C TYR A 29 4.59 16.32 -4.54
N GLN A 30 5.11 15.74 -3.46
CA GLN A 30 4.58 14.50 -2.89
C GLN A 30 3.36 14.79 -2.02
N MET A 31 2.38 13.88 -2.07
CA MET A 31 1.22 13.93 -1.19
C MET A 31 1.64 13.50 0.22
N GLY A 32 1.96 14.48 1.06
CA GLY A 32 2.45 14.25 2.42
C GLY A 32 3.93 13.84 2.48
N ASP A 33 4.37 13.35 3.64
CA ASP A 33 5.78 13.09 3.92
C ASP A 33 6.15 11.65 3.54
N CYS A 34 7.25 11.45 2.83
CA CYS A 34 7.77 10.14 2.45
C CYS A 34 9.07 9.85 3.19
N TRP A 35 9.18 8.66 3.78
CA TRP A 35 10.35 8.20 4.50
C TRP A 35 10.90 6.93 3.89
N LYS A 36 12.23 6.84 3.81
CA LYS A 36 12.88 5.56 3.62
C LYS A 36 12.91 4.84 4.97
N VAL A 37 12.39 3.62 5.00
CA VAL A 37 12.30 2.79 6.20
C VAL A 37 12.91 1.41 5.94
N GLY A 38 13.53 0.84 6.98
CA GLY A 38 13.90 -0.57 6.99
C GLY A 38 12.78 -1.41 7.58
N CYS A 39 12.37 -2.48 6.90
CA CYS A 39 11.41 -3.48 7.35
C CYS A 39 12.13 -4.78 7.72
N PHE A 40 11.89 -5.29 8.93
CA PHE A 40 12.56 -6.49 9.44
C PHE A 40 11.89 -7.77 8.93
N THR A 41 12.64 -8.63 8.24
CA THR A 41 12.16 -9.88 7.59
C THR A 41 11.45 -10.84 8.53
N ASP A 42 11.98 -11.10 9.73
CA ASP A 42 11.38 -12.05 10.69
C ASP A 42 9.97 -11.63 11.12
N GLN A 43 9.73 -10.32 11.22
CA GLN A 43 8.45 -9.79 11.66
C GLN A 43 7.48 -9.62 10.49
N LEU A 44 7.98 -9.30 9.29
CA LEU A 44 7.20 -9.38 8.05
C LEU A 44 6.70 -10.82 7.81
N ILE A 45 7.56 -11.83 8.00
CA ILE A 45 7.19 -13.25 7.90
C ILE A 45 6.07 -13.56 8.92
N LYS A 46 6.22 -13.17 10.19
CA LYS A 46 5.16 -13.37 11.21
C LYS A 46 3.84 -12.67 10.87
N ASN A 47 3.90 -11.46 10.31
CA ASN A 47 2.70 -10.72 9.93
C ASN A 47 2.02 -11.34 8.70
N MET A 48 2.80 -11.78 7.70
CA MET A 48 2.29 -12.54 6.56
C MET A 48 1.69 -13.89 6.99
N GLU A 49 2.31 -14.59 7.94
CA GLU A 49 1.73 -15.80 8.55
C GLU A 49 0.42 -15.52 9.29
N THR A 50 0.32 -14.36 9.96
CA THR A 50 -0.87 -13.95 10.69
C THR A 50 -2.02 -13.59 9.75
N GLU A 51 -1.71 -12.85 8.68
CA GLU A 51 -2.67 -12.53 7.63
C GLU A 51 -3.11 -13.80 6.88
N LEU A 52 -2.19 -14.71 6.58
CA LEU A 52 -2.50 -16.03 6.02
C LEU A 52 -3.48 -16.80 6.91
N ARG A 53 -3.24 -16.84 8.23
CA ARG A 53 -4.16 -17.48 9.18
C ARG A 53 -5.53 -16.79 9.20
N ARG A 54 -5.57 -15.46 9.16
CA ARG A 54 -6.83 -14.69 9.12
C ARG A 54 -7.63 -15.02 7.85
N ARG A 55 -6.97 -15.01 6.69
CA ARG A 55 -7.60 -15.30 5.39
C ARG A 55 -8.09 -16.74 5.31
N LYS A 56 -7.34 -17.72 5.84
CA LYS A 56 -7.78 -19.12 5.94
C LYS A 56 -9.06 -19.26 6.78
N ARG A 57 -9.16 -18.56 7.92
CA ARG A 57 -10.40 -18.56 8.73
C ARG A 57 -11.58 -17.91 8.01
N GLN A 58 -11.33 -16.83 7.27
CA GLN A 58 -12.37 -16.18 6.47
C GLN A 58 -12.84 -17.10 5.35
N LEU A 59 -11.92 -17.75 4.63
CA LEU A 59 -12.24 -18.76 3.63
C LEU A 59 -13.10 -19.87 4.21
N GLU A 60 -12.69 -20.45 5.34
CA GLU A 60 -13.44 -21.49 6.06
C GLU A 60 -14.86 -21.01 6.44
N HIS A 61 -15.00 -19.76 6.87
CA HIS A 61 -16.31 -19.17 7.17
C HIS A 61 -17.20 -19.09 5.92
N TYR A 62 -16.66 -18.63 4.79
CA TYR A 62 -17.41 -18.54 3.54
C TYR A 62 -17.74 -19.91 2.95
N GLU A 63 -16.84 -20.89 3.03
CA GLU A 63 -17.08 -22.27 2.61
C GLU A 63 -18.21 -22.91 3.43
N ASN A 64 -18.20 -22.73 4.76
CA ASN A 64 -19.29 -23.17 5.63
C ASN A 64 -20.63 -22.48 5.32
N HIS A 65 -20.59 -21.21 4.90
CA HIS A 65 -21.80 -20.49 4.51
C HIS A 65 -22.34 -21.02 3.17
N LEU A 66 -21.46 -21.34 2.23
CA LEU A 66 -21.82 -21.88 0.91
C LEU A 66 -22.48 -23.26 1.07
N GLU A 67 -21.91 -24.12 1.92
CA GLU A 67 -22.52 -25.42 2.23
C GLU A 67 -23.94 -25.29 2.79
N LYS A 68 -24.20 -24.28 3.63
CA LYS A 68 -25.55 -24.00 4.14
C LYS A 68 -26.51 -23.54 3.05
N LEU A 69 -26.07 -22.67 2.14
CA LEU A 69 -26.90 -22.23 1.01
C LEU A 69 -27.21 -23.41 0.06
N ILE A 70 -26.24 -24.27 -0.23
CA ILE A 70 -26.44 -25.47 -1.03
C ILE A 70 -27.43 -26.43 -0.36
N GLN A 71 -27.32 -26.64 0.97
CA GLN A 71 -28.30 -27.43 1.72
C GLN A 71 -29.71 -26.81 1.64
N GLN A 72 -29.83 -25.49 1.80
CA GLN A 72 -31.11 -24.77 1.70
C GLN A 72 -31.73 -24.89 0.31
N SER A 73 -30.94 -24.73 -0.76
CA SER A 73 -31.38 -24.92 -2.15
C SER A 73 -31.89 -26.36 -2.38
N ASN A 74 -31.14 -27.36 -1.93
CA ASN A 74 -31.56 -28.77 -2.01
C ASN A 74 -32.84 -29.06 -1.21
N THR A 75 -33.06 -28.38 -0.08
CA THR A 75 -34.27 -28.55 0.73
C THR A 75 -35.49 -27.85 0.10
N GLN A 76 -35.28 -26.72 -0.58
CA GLN A 76 -36.35 -26.01 -1.31
C GLN A 76 -36.81 -26.79 -2.55
N LEU A 77 -35.91 -27.57 -3.18
CA LEU A 77 -36.24 -28.49 -4.28
C LEU A 77 -37.14 -29.66 -3.85
N GLU A 78 -37.13 -30.06 -2.57
CA GLU A 78 -37.95 -31.16 -2.04
C GLU A 78 -39.38 -30.75 -1.64
N TYR A 79 -39.64 -29.47 -1.40
CA TYR A 79 -40.95 -28.94 -0.98
C TYR A 79 -41.48 -27.90 -1.97
N GLN A 80 -41.90 -28.33 -3.17
CA GLN A 80 -42.70 -27.47 -4.04
C GLN A 80 -44.16 -27.44 -3.57
N TYR A 81 -44.55 -26.41 -2.83
CA TYR A 81 -45.90 -25.81 -2.93
C TYR A 81 -45.86 -24.34 -2.47
N ASP A 82 -46.32 -23.48 -3.39
CA ASP A 82 -46.88 -22.13 -3.28
C ASP A 82 -46.18 -21.01 -2.48
N ASP A 83 -46.18 -19.86 -3.17
CA ASP A 83 -46.15 -18.46 -2.71
C ASP A 83 -44.81 -17.69 -2.56
N MET A 84 -44.60 -16.81 -3.55
CA MET A 84 -44.18 -15.40 -3.44
C MET A 84 -43.15 -14.99 -2.39
N ASN A 85 -41.93 -15.53 -2.47
CA ASN A 85 -40.68 -14.76 -2.34
C ASN A 85 -39.51 -15.68 -2.74
N VAL A 86 -39.19 -15.75 -4.03
CA VAL A 86 -38.04 -16.55 -4.49
C VAL A 86 -36.79 -15.75 -4.12
N HIS A 87 -36.21 -16.05 -2.96
CA HIS A 87 -34.84 -15.66 -2.67
C HIS A 87 -33.96 -16.30 -3.74
N ASP A 88 -33.14 -15.50 -4.43
CA ASP A 88 -32.24 -15.96 -5.49
C ASP A 88 -31.02 -16.67 -4.86
N VAL A 89 -31.29 -17.83 -4.26
CA VAL A 89 -30.27 -18.65 -3.58
C VAL A 89 -29.19 -19.08 -4.57
N ASP A 90 -29.55 -19.36 -5.83
CA ASP A 90 -28.61 -19.75 -6.87
C ASP A 90 -27.67 -18.61 -7.29
N GLY A 91 -28.19 -17.37 -7.33
CA GLY A 91 -27.40 -16.16 -7.52
C GLY A 91 -26.43 -15.90 -6.36
N GLU A 92 -26.87 -16.10 -5.11
CA GLU A 92 -26.02 -15.98 -3.92
C GLU A 92 -24.92 -17.05 -3.89
N ILE A 93 -25.24 -18.30 -4.24
CA ILE A 93 -24.27 -19.40 -4.39
C ILE A 93 -23.19 -19.00 -5.42
N SER A 94 -23.61 -18.52 -6.59
CA SER A 94 -22.68 -18.14 -7.68
C SER A 94 -21.74 -16.99 -7.27
N GLN A 95 -22.25 -15.97 -6.58
CA GLN A 95 -21.44 -14.87 -6.08
C GLN A 95 -20.44 -15.34 -5.01
N MET A 96 -20.85 -16.26 -4.14
CA MET A 96 -20.00 -16.76 -3.07
C MET A 96 -18.92 -17.71 -3.58
N ASP A 97 -19.20 -18.50 -4.62
CA ASP A 97 -18.19 -19.34 -5.31
C ASP A 97 -17.08 -18.50 -5.95
N ILE A 98 -17.43 -17.38 -6.61
CA ILE A 98 -16.46 -16.44 -7.18
C ILE A 98 -15.58 -15.86 -6.06
N LEU A 99 -16.20 -15.47 -4.94
CA LEU A 99 -15.50 -14.89 -3.80
C LEU A 99 -14.53 -15.90 -3.14
N ILE A 100 -14.99 -17.14 -2.91
CA ILE A 100 -14.17 -18.26 -2.40
C ILE A 100 -12.98 -18.53 -3.33
N THR A 101 -13.21 -18.55 -4.64
CA THR A 101 -12.15 -18.77 -5.64
C THR A 101 -11.07 -17.67 -5.56
N LYS A 102 -11.47 -16.40 -5.46
CA LYS A 102 -10.54 -15.27 -5.28
C LYS A 102 -9.77 -15.37 -3.96
N PHE A 103 -10.42 -15.78 -2.86
CA PHE A 103 -9.77 -15.98 -1.57
C PHE A 103 -8.72 -17.11 -1.61
N ARG A 104 -9.03 -18.23 -2.27
CA ARG A 104 -8.10 -19.35 -2.45
C ARG A 104 -6.85 -18.92 -3.22
N GLN A 105 -7.03 -18.21 -4.34
CA GLN A 105 -5.92 -17.66 -5.11
C GLN A 105 -5.02 -16.75 -4.25
N ARG A 106 -5.64 -15.87 -3.44
CA ARG A 106 -4.89 -14.96 -2.58
C ARG A 106 -4.10 -15.68 -1.48
N ILE A 107 -4.67 -16.75 -0.91
CA ILE A 107 -3.97 -17.59 0.07
C ILE A 107 -2.75 -18.23 -0.56
N GLU A 108 -2.89 -18.78 -1.78
CA GLU A 108 -1.78 -19.37 -2.54
C GLU A 108 -0.67 -18.35 -2.83
N ASP A 109 -1.03 -17.12 -3.21
CA ASP A 109 -0.05 -16.05 -3.44
C ASP A 109 0.75 -15.72 -2.18
N ILE A 110 0.07 -15.59 -1.03
CA ILE A 110 0.72 -15.31 0.26
C ILE A 110 1.64 -16.47 0.65
N GLU A 111 1.23 -17.73 0.43
CA GLU A 111 2.05 -18.92 0.69
C GLU A 111 3.29 -18.98 -0.20
N ASN A 112 3.15 -18.62 -1.48
CA ASN A 112 4.25 -18.54 -2.43
C ASN A 112 5.25 -17.44 -2.05
N GLU A 113 4.77 -16.27 -1.61
CA GLU A 113 5.64 -15.19 -1.14
C GLU A 113 6.35 -15.54 0.18
N LEU A 114 5.64 -16.16 1.13
CA LEU A 114 6.25 -16.69 2.36
C LEU A 114 7.32 -17.73 2.05
N SER A 115 7.07 -18.63 1.10
CA SER A 115 8.04 -19.66 0.69
C SER A 115 9.29 -19.04 0.07
N LYS A 116 9.15 -17.99 -0.76
CA LYS A 116 10.29 -17.25 -1.33
C LYS A 116 11.09 -16.51 -0.27
N LEU A 117 10.41 -15.87 0.68
CA LEU A 117 11.05 -15.16 1.80
C LEU A 117 11.80 -16.14 2.72
N ASN A 118 11.18 -17.26 3.07
CA ASN A 118 11.79 -18.31 3.88
C ASN A 118 12.96 -19.00 3.16
N ALA A 119 12.85 -19.27 1.87
CA ALA A 119 13.95 -19.85 1.08
C ALA A 119 15.14 -18.89 1.00
N LYS A 120 14.88 -17.59 0.81
CA LYS A 120 15.92 -16.56 0.82
C LYS A 120 16.59 -16.44 2.20
N TYR A 121 15.79 -16.50 3.26
CA TYR A 121 16.27 -16.49 4.65
C TYR A 121 17.16 -17.71 4.98
N ASN A 122 16.72 -18.91 4.58
CA ASN A 122 17.43 -20.17 4.90
C ASN A 122 18.69 -20.38 4.04
N ASN A 123 18.67 -20.03 2.75
CA ASN A 123 19.83 -20.18 1.87
C ASN A 123 21.00 -19.25 2.26
N ASP A 124 20.70 -18.09 2.86
CA ASP A 124 21.72 -17.19 3.41
C ASP A 124 22.27 -17.71 4.77
N HIS A 125 21.77 -18.83 5.31
CA HIS A 125 22.13 -19.40 6.62
C HIS A 125 22.74 -20.82 6.56
N GLU A 126 22.75 -21.49 5.41
CA GLU A 126 23.37 -22.82 5.23
C GLU A 126 24.88 -22.78 4.90
N GLY A 127 25.52 -21.61 4.88
CA GLY A 127 26.97 -21.48 4.67
C GLY A 127 27.84 -21.85 5.89
N ASP A 128 27.25 -22.13 7.06
CA ASP A 128 27.96 -22.24 8.34
C ASP A 128 27.74 -23.61 9.04
N THR A 129 27.61 -24.70 8.28
CA THR A 129 27.72 -26.04 8.84
C THR A 129 28.57 -26.96 7.98
N GLU A 130 29.86 -27.08 8.29
CA GLU A 130 30.55 -28.35 8.11
C GLU A 130 31.77 -28.53 9.05
N THR A 131 31.71 -29.65 9.77
CA THR A 131 32.79 -30.47 10.35
C THR A 131 33.49 -30.05 11.66
N GLU A 132 33.14 -30.79 12.71
CA GLU A 132 33.98 -31.05 13.88
C GLU A 132 35.29 -31.74 13.48
N SER A 133 36.43 -31.18 13.89
CA SER A 133 37.57 -31.98 14.36
C SER A 133 38.49 -31.16 15.27
N ASP A 134 39.04 -31.85 16.27
CA ASP A 134 39.74 -31.36 17.45
C ASP A 134 40.94 -30.40 17.22
N HIS A 135 40.98 -29.27 17.93
CA HIS A 135 42.00 -29.00 18.96
C HIS A 135 41.83 -27.64 19.65
N LYS A 136 42.05 -27.67 20.98
CA LYS A 136 41.97 -26.59 21.98
C LYS A 136 42.57 -25.23 21.55
N LYS A 137 41.83 -24.14 21.79
CA LYS A 137 42.26 -22.99 22.63
C LYS A 137 41.16 -21.93 22.85
N ASN A 138 40.74 -21.80 24.10
CA ASN A 138 40.34 -20.60 24.85
C ASN A 138 39.58 -19.44 24.16
N ILE A 139 38.29 -19.37 24.46
CA ILE A 139 37.55 -18.22 25.03
C ILE A 139 37.95 -16.82 24.51
N LYS A 140 37.13 -16.30 23.59
CA LYS A 140 36.43 -15.01 23.75
C LYS A 140 35.13 -15.09 22.94
N LYS A 141 34.01 -15.38 23.62
CA LYS A 141 32.65 -15.18 23.09
C LYS A 141 32.47 -13.69 22.80
N LYS A 142 32.68 -13.27 21.55
CA LYS A 142 32.01 -12.09 21.00
C LYS A 142 30.67 -12.58 20.48
N GLY A 143 29.58 -12.11 21.08
CA GLY A 143 28.25 -12.28 20.48
C GLY A 143 28.30 -11.65 19.10
N LYS A 144 28.19 -12.48 18.05
CA LYS A 144 27.81 -12.01 16.73
C LYS A 144 26.36 -11.56 16.87
N ASP A 145 26.15 -10.25 16.87
CA ASP A 145 24.83 -9.69 16.61
C ASP A 145 24.31 -10.31 15.31
N LYS A 146 23.18 -11.00 15.42
CA LYS A 146 22.44 -11.51 14.27
C LYS A 146 22.06 -10.30 13.44
N SER A 147 22.65 -10.13 12.27
CA SER A 147 22.28 -9.05 11.36
C SER A 147 20.90 -9.37 10.80
N GLU A 148 19.85 -8.85 11.44
CA GLU A 148 18.48 -8.90 10.93
C GLU A 148 18.47 -8.41 9.47
N GLN A 149 17.95 -9.23 8.55
CA GLN A 149 17.94 -8.89 7.13
C GLN A 149 16.88 -7.81 6.89
N VAL A 150 17.32 -6.58 6.64
CA VAL A 150 16.43 -5.42 6.48
C VAL A 150 16.05 -5.25 5.01
N ILE A 151 14.75 -5.21 4.72
CA ILE A 151 14.22 -4.83 3.39
C ILE A 151 13.96 -3.32 3.40
N ASN A 152 14.50 -2.59 2.44
CA ASN A 152 14.19 -1.18 2.31
C ASN A 152 12.84 -0.96 1.64
N CYS A 153 12.04 -0.09 2.24
CA CYS A 153 10.73 0.32 1.75
C CYS A 153 10.60 1.83 1.78
N TYR A 154 9.59 2.34 1.07
CA TYR A 154 9.11 3.70 1.25
C TYR A 154 7.83 3.69 2.08
N ALA A 155 7.83 4.49 3.13
CA ALA A 155 6.70 4.72 4.02
C ALA A 155 6.15 6.12 3.76
N LYS A 156 4.89 6.18 3.35
CA LYS A 156 4.25 7.43 2.97
C LYS A 156 3.12 7.80 3.92
N LEU A 157 3.18 9.03 4.42
CA LEU A 157 2.23 9.61 5.36
C LEU A 157 1.28 10.54 4.61
N VAL A 158 0.05 10.10 4.38
CA VAL A 158 -0.89 10.75 3.43
C VAL A 158 -1.54 12.02 3.99
N LEU A 159 -1.50 12.21 5.31
CA LEU A 159 -2.02 13.40 5.94
C LEU A 159 -0.89 14.21 6.55
N ASN A 160 -0.72 15.41 6.01
CA ASN A 160 -0.02 16.48 6.70
C ASN A 160 -1.07 17.52 7.13
N PRO A 161 -1.63 17.41 8.35
CA PRO A 161 -2.58 18.41 8.87
C PRO A 161 -1.98 19.81 8.96
N PHE A 162 -0.65 19.96 8.79
CA PHE A 162 0.05 21.24 8.76
C PHE A 162 0.10 21.86 7.35
N VAL A 163 -0.09 21.08 6.28
CA VAL A 163 -0.22 21.60 4.91
C VAL A 163 -1.64 22.12 4.64
N ILE A 164 -2.65 21.58 5.32
CA ILE A 164 -4.00 22.18 5.35
C ILE A 164 -3.98 23.56 6.05
N ARG A 165 -2.91 23.88 6.80
CA ARG A 165 -2.73 25.15 7.53
C ARG A 165 -1.92 26.18 6.76
N GLY A 166 -2.34 26.48 5.54
CA GLY A 166 -2.22 27.85 5.07
C GLY A 166 -3.20 28.73 5.87
N ASN A 167 -2.78 29.22 7.03
CA ASN A 167 -3.47 30.22 7.88
C ASN A 167 -4.74 29.76 8.63
N ASN A 168 -4.58 29.75 9.96
CA ASN A 168 -5.61 29.96 10.99
C ASN A 168 -6.60 28.81 11.28
N CYS A 169 -6.49 28.32 12.52
CA CYS A 169 -7.57 27.71 13.32
C CYS A 169 -7.97 26.26 12.97
N ILE A 170 -7.21 25.27 13.48
CA ILE A 170 -7.89 24.17 14.17
C ILE A 170 -8.03 24.64 15.61
N ASN A 171 -9.11 25.37 15.89
CA ASN A 171 -9.57 25.60 17.25
C ASN A 171 -9.88 24.24 17.87
N ASP A 172 -9.69 24.11 19.18
CA ASP A 172 -10.03 22.94 20.02
C ASP A 172 -11.49 22.42 19.87
N LYS A 173 -12.32 23.12 19.07
CA LYS A 173 -13.69 22.77 18.72
C LYS A 173 -13.84 21.83 17.52
N HIS A 174 -12.80 21.62 16.71
CA HIS A 174 -12.83 20.57 15.67
C HIS A 174 -12.35 19.25 16.29
N LEU A 175 -13.32 18.56 16.89
CA LEU A 175 -13.19 17.34 17.69
C LEU A 175 -12.31 16.24 17.05
N SER A 176 -11.52 15.58 17.90
CA SER A 176 -10.74 14.37 17.59
C SER A 176 -11.54 13.30 16.84
N ASN A 177 -12.82 13.13 17.19
CA ASN A 177 -13.70 12.12 16.58
C ASN A 177 -13.91 12.35 15.07
N THR A 178 -13.90 13.60 14.61
CA THR A 178 -14.05 13.90 13.17
C THR A 178 -12.78 13.53 12.40
N LEU A 179 -11.62 13.78 12.99
CA LEU A 179 -10.33 13.47 12.38
C LEU A 179 -10.05 11.97 12.36
N ASP A 180 -10.35 11.28 13.46
CA ASP A 180 -10.28 9.82 13.52
C ASP A 180 -11.19 9.16 12.47
N ASN A 181 -12.44 9.63 12.35
CA ASN A 181 -13.36 9.12 11.33
C ASN A 181 -12.86 9.41 9.89
N GLN A 182 -12.23 10.57 9.65
CA GLN A 182 -11.61 10.88 8.37
C GLN A 182 -10.44 9.95 8.06
N VAL A 183 -9.56 9.72 9.03
CA VAL A 183 -8.44 8.78 8.90
C VAL A 183 -8.94 7.37 8.60
N ASP A 184 -9.95 6.90 9.32
CA ASP A 184 -10.55 5.59 9.11
C ASP A 184 -11.22 5.49 7.73
N SER A 185 -11.82 6.58 7.24
CA SER A 185 -12.35 6.66 5.86
C SER A 185 -11.23 6.55 4.82
N PHE A 186 -10.13 7.28 5.01
CA PHE A 186 -8.98 7.19 4.11
C PHE A 186 -8.38 5.78 4.09
N ILE A 187 -8.24 5.13 5.25
CA ILE A 187 -7.76 3.74 5.33
C ILE A 187 -8.65 2.82 4.50
N LYS A 188 -9.98 2.92 4.63
CA LYS A 188 -10.92 2.13 3.83
C LYS A 188 -10.75 2.37 2.33
N GLU A 189 -10.55 3.62 1.92
CA GLU A 189 -10.30 3.95 0.50
C GLU A 189 -8.97 3.39 0.01
N PHE A 190 -7.90 3.48 0.80
CA PHE A 190 -6.61 2.88 0.44
C PHE A 190 -6.66 1.37 0.36
N GLU A 191 -7.38 0.71 1.28
CA GLU A 191 -7.59 -0.74 1.21
C GLU A 191 -8.39 -1.11 -0.04
N LYS A 192 -9.45 -0.37 -0.38
CA LYS A 192 -10.20 -0.57 -1.63
C LYS A 192 -9.30 -0.43 -2.87
N ILE A 193 -8.43 0.58 -2.88
CA ILE A 193 -7.44 0.77 -3.95
C ILE A 193 -6.51 -0.45 -4.02
N LYS A 194 -5.91 -0.84 -2.90
CA LYS A 194 -5.00 -1.99 -2.81
C LYS A 194 -5.66 -3.28 -3.33
N GLU A 195 -6.86 -3.62 -2.86
CA GLU A 195 -7.60 -4.81 -3.27
C GLU A 195 -7.93 -4.80 -4.78
N THR A 196 -8.23 -3.63 -5.34
CA THR A 196 -8.52 -3.48 -6.77
C THR A 196 -7.26 -3.67 -7.62
N LEU A 197 -6.11 -3.14 -7.19
CA LEU A 197 -4.84 -3.35 -7.87
C LEU A 197 -4.41 -4.82 -7.81
N GLU A 198 -4.61 -5.48 -6.67
CA GLU A 198 -4.36 -6.91 -6.50
C GLU A 198 -5.23 -7.75 -7.45
N SER A 199 -6.52 -7.43 -7.53
CA SER A 199 -7.45 -8.11 -8.44
C SER A 199 -7.04 -7.94 -9.91
N TYR A 200 -6.64 -6.72 -10.30
CA TYR A 200 -6.12 -6.44 -11.63
C TYR A 200 -4.92 -7.33 -11.97
N TRP A 201 -3.94 -7.44 -11.07
CA TRP A 201 -2.75 -8.26 -11.30
C TRP A 201 -3.02 -9.75 -11.39
N ILE A 202 -4.04 -10.25 -10.68
CA ILE A 202 -4.51 -11.63 -10.83
C ILE A 202 -5.06 -11.81 -12.25
N ASP A 203 -5.94 -10.91 -12.69
CA ASP A 203 -6.60 -10.99 -14.01
C ASP A 203 -5.59 -10.96 -15.17
N ILE A 204 -4.50 -10.19 -15.04
CA ILE A 204 -3.44 -10.12 -16.07
C ILE A 204 -2.25 -11.06 -15.79
N SER A 205 -2.27 -11.81 -14.69
CA SER A 205 -1.21 -12.71 -14.23
C SER A 205 0.18 -12.06 -14.08
N LYS A 206 0.24 -10.74 -13.85
CA LYS A 206 1.48 -9.96 -13.74
C LYS A 206 1.30 -8.72 -12.85
N LYS A 207 2.30 -8.41 -12.02
CA LYS A 207 2.33 -7.19 -11.19
C LYS A 207 2.86 -5.98 -11.98
N GLU A 208 2.10 -5.53 -12.97
CA GLU A 208 2.47 -4.42 -13.87
C GLU A 208 1.51 -3.21 -13.72
N GLY A 209 1.92 -2.04 -14.21
CA GLY A 209 1.09 -0.83 -14.29
C GLY A 209 0.98 0.02 -13.02
N ALA A 210 1.04 -0.57 -11.83
CA ALA A 210 0.98 0.13 -10.54
C ALA A 210 2.00 -0.37 -9.53
N ILE A 211 2.35 0.48 -8.56
CA ILE A 211 3.18 0.08 -7.43
C ILE A 211 2.37 -0.77 -6.44
N GLU A 212 3.04 -1.77 -5.87
CA GLU A 212 2.49 -2.60 -4.81
C GLU A 212 2.45 -1.87 -3.47
N ILE A 213 1.25 -1.73 -2.91
CA ILE A 213 1.02 -1.28 -1.55
C ILE A 213 1.11 -2.50 -0.63
N LEU A 214 2.20 -2.60 0.12
CA LEU A 214 2.49 -3.72 1.02
C LEU A 214 1.60 -3.66 2.27
N CYS A 215 1.52 -2.48 2.89
CA CYS A 215 0.86 -2.29 4.17
C CYS A 215 0.19 -0.92 4.20
N ILE A 216 -0.95 -0.84 4.89
CA ILE A 216 -1.66 0.39 5.23
C ILE A 216 -1.88 0.34 6.74
N ASP A 217 -1.58 1.42 7.44
CA ASP A 217 -1.71 1.50 8.90
C ASP A 217 -2.11 2.91 9.37
N LYS A 218 -2.60 2.99 10.60
CA LYS A 218 -2.93 4.23 11.30
C LYS A 218 -1.86 4.53 12.33
N ILE A 219 -1.12 5.62 12.14
CA ILE A 219 -0.04 6.04 13.05
C ILE A 219 -0.36 7.38 13.70
N MET A 220 0.30 7.66 14.83
CA MET A 220 0.15 8.93 15.52
C MET A 220 1.36 9.84 15.27
N ARG A 221 1.09 11.08 14.85
CA ARG A 221 2.08 12.16 14.79
C ARG A 221 1.93 13.03 16.03
N LYS A 222 3.00 13.17 16.80
CA LYS A 222 3.07 13.95 18.03
C LYS A 222 4.03 15.12 17.83
N ARG A 223 3.54 16.34 18.01
CA ARG A 223 4.37 17.53 17.78
C ARG A 223 3.90 18.69 18.64
N GLU A 224 4.70 19.09 19.62
CA GLU A 224 4.37 20.25 20.44
C GLU A 224 4.54 21.56 19.64
N PRO A 225 3.65 22.57 19.82
CA PRO A 225 2.49 22.61 20.72
C PRO A 225 1.17 22.13 20.06
N PHE A 226 1.24 21.41 18.95
CA PHE A 226 0.08 20.94 18.21
C PHE A 226 -0.54 19.70 18.85
N ILE A 227 -1.83 19.48 18.58
CA ILE A 227 -2.52 18.27 18.99
C ILE A 227 -1.92 17.05 18.28
N ASN A 228 -1.85 15.93 19.01
CA ASN A 228 -1.52 14.65 18.41
C ASN A 228 -2.50 14.34 17.28
N THR A 229 -1.98 13.98 16.13
CA THR A 229 -2.78 13.81 14.92
C THR A 229 -2.61 12.39 14.38
N PRO A 230 -3.69 11.59 14.30
CA PRO A 230 -3.67 10.33 13.58
C PRO A 230 -3.43 10.58 12.08
N THR A 231 -2.72 9.68 11.42
CA THR A 231 -2.36 9.79 10.01
C THR A 231 -2.32 8.42 9.37
N VAL A 232 -2.72 8.34 8.11
CA VAL A 232 -2.57 7.13 7.31
C VAL A 232 -1.13 6.99 6.85
N LEU A 233 -0.53 5.85 7.19
CA LEU A 233 0.72 5.36 6.67
C LEU A 233 0.42 4.29 5.62
N TYR A 234 1.05 4.34 4.46
CA TYR A 234 1.15 3.15 3.61
C TYR A 234 2.58 2.90 3.16
N ILE A 235 2.89 1.64 2.88
CA ILE A 235 4.24 1.17 2.62
C ILE A 235 4.30 0.58 1.22
N THR A 236 5.32 0.95 0.45
CA THR A 236 5.62 0.39 -0.86
C THR A 236 7.07 -0.09 -0.92
N LYS A 237 7.38 -0.91 -1.94
CA LYS A 237 8.75 -1.30 -2.22
C LYS A 237 9.60 -0.10 -2.62
N GLU A 238 10.89 -0.13 -2.26
CA GLU A 238 11.85 0.84 -2.78
C GLU A 238 11.97 0.68 -4.31
N MET A 239 11.79 1.79 -5.04
CA MET A 239 12.02 1.87 -6.49
C MET A 239 13.27 2.73 -6.74
N ASN A 240 14.36 2.11 -7.16
CA ASN A 240 15.65 2.79 -7.28
C ASN A 240 15.79 3.64 -8.55
N ASN A 241 14.98 3.34 -9.57
CA ASN A 241 15.04 4.03 -10.86
C ASN A 241 14.28 5.37 -10.86
N GLY A 242 13.66 5.73 -9.73
CA GLY A 242 13.02 7.03 -9.53
C GLY A 242 11.75 7.23 -10.35
N SER A 243 11.34 8.49 -10.48
CA SER A 243 10.16 8.88 -11.25
C SER A 243 10.49 9.19 -12.71
N VAL A 244 9.48 9.13 -13.58
CA VAL A 244 9.57 9.60 -14.96
C VAL A 244 9.96 11.08 -15.01
N LEU A 245 9.48 11.91 -14.08
CA LEU A 245 9.91 13.32 -14.01
C LEU A 245 11.43 13.44 -13.80
N ASP A 246 12.00 12.66 -12.89
CA ASP A 246 13.43 12.72 -12.60
C ASP A 246 14.24 12.19 -13.78
N TYR A 247 13.77 11.12 -14.41
CA TYR A 247 14.35 10.61 -15.64
C TYR A 247 14.38 11.68 -16.74
N LEU A 248 13.24 12.33 -17.01
CA LEU A 248 13.12 13.39 -18.03
C LEU A 248 14.00 14.61 -17.72
N LYS A 249 14.14 14.98 -16.44
CA LYS A 249 15.01 16.09 -16.01
C LYS A 249 16.49 15.81 -16.29
N ASN A 250 16.90 14.56 -16.10
CA ASN A 250 18.28 14.08 -16.18
C ASN A 250 18.66 13.53 -17.56
N LEU A 251 17.75 13.56 -18.55
CA LEU A 251 18.05 13.14 -19.91
C LEU A 251 19.25 13.93 -20.46
N PRO A 252 20.32 13.24 -20.91
CA PRO A 252 21.56 13.90 -21.37
C PRO A 252 21.35 14.76 -22.61
N ASN A 253 20.33 14.45 -23.41
CA ASN A 253 19.96 15.23 -24.59
C ASN A 253 18.45 15.50 -24.61
N LYS A 254 18.01 16.57 -23.95
CA LYS A 254 16.59 16.95 -23.85
C LYS A 254 15.89 17.17 -25.20
N ASN A 255 16.67 17.38 -26.27
CA ASN A 255 16.17 17.61 -27.62
C ASN A 255 16.07 16.33 -28.46
N ASP A 256 16.62 15.22 -27.97
CA ASP A 256 16.56 13.93 -28.64
C ASP A 256 15.51 13.03 -27.96
N ILE A 257 14.27 13.21 -28.40
CA ILE A 257 13.08 12.52 -27.88
C ILE A 257 13.00 11.04 -28.29
N TYR A 258 13.93 10.55 -29.11
CA TYR A 258 13.95 9.17 -29.65
C TYR A 258 14.85 8.21 -28.86
N GLN A 259 15.25 8.58 -27.63
CA GLN A 259 16.09 7.72 -26.79
C GLN A 259 15.36 6.49 -26.23
N LEU A 260 14.02 6.48 -26.26
CA LEU A 260 13.20 5.38 -25.79
C LEU A 260 12.67 4.59 -26.98
N GLU A 261 12.71 3.27 -26.87
CA GLU A 261 12.20 2.38 -27.90
C GLU A 261 10.66 2.51 -28.02
N ASP A 262 10.14 2.61 -29.25
CA ASP A 262 8.70 2.74 -29.50
C ASP A 262 7.90 1.57 -28.89
N SER A 263 8.46 0.37 -28.92
CA SER A 263 7.83 -0.83 -28.35
C SER A 263 7.67 -0.72 -26.82
N LEU A 264 8.68 -0.15 -26.15
CA LEU A 264 8.67 0.10 -24.70
C LEU A 264 7.59 1.12 -24.35
N LEU A 265 7.55 2.23 -25.08
CA LEU A 265 6.54 3.27 -24.90
C LEU A 265 5.12 2.73 -25.12
N PHE A 266 4.92 1.98 -26.20
CA PHE A 266 3.63 1.40 -26.53
C PHE A 266 3.15 0.40 -25.47
N ASN A 267 4.03 -0.51 -25.03
CA ASN A 267 3.69 -1.49 -24.00
C ASN A 267 3.31 -0.82 -22.67
N ASN A 268 4.09 0.17 -22.26
CA ASN A 268 3.80 0.94 -21.05
C ASN A 268 2.49 1.71 -21.16
N LEU A 269 2.23 2.39 -22.28
CA LEU A 269 0.98 3.12 -22.48
C LEU A 269 -0.23 2.16 -22.46
N LYS A 270 -0.11 0.99 -23.09
CA LYS A 270 -1.13 -0.04 -23.10
C LYS A 270 -1.44 -0.57 -21.71
N GLN A 271 -0.41 -0.86 -20.90
CA GLN A 271 -0.58 -1.28 -19.51
C GLN A 271 -1.27 -0.20 -18.68
N GLN A 272 -0.83 1.06 -18.81
CA GLN A 272 -1.40 2.20 -18.10
C GLN A 272 -2.88 2.42 -18.44
N ILE A 273 -3.25 2.39 -19.72
CA ILE A 273 -4.65 2.50 -20.15
C ILE A 273 -5.48 1.33 -19.65
N SER A 274 -4.94 0.11 -19.73
CA SER A 274 -5.62 -1.09 -19.23
C SER A 274 -5.92 -1.01 -17.74
N LEU A 275 -4.93 -0.58 -16.94
CA LEU A 275 -5.09 -0.39 -15.50
C LEU A 275 -6.13 0.71 -15.20
N LEU A 276 -6.04 1.87 -15.85
CA LEU A 276 -6.96 2.98 -15.63
C LEU A 276 -8.41 2.59 -15.97
N ASN A 277 -8.62 1.87 -17.07
CA ASN A 277 -9.93 1.34 -17.43
C ASN A 277 -10.44 0.33 -16.38
N TYR A 278 -9.57 -0.53 -15.83
CA TYR A 278 -9.95 -1.45 -14.76
C TYR A 278 -10.34 -0.70 -13.48
N MET A 279 -9.59 0.33 -13.10
CA MET A 279 -9.88 1.16 -11.94
C MET A 279 -11.23 1.88 -12.11
N GLU A 280 -11.48 2.46 -13.29
CA GLU A 280 -12.75 3.14 -13.61
C GLU A 280 -13.94 2.19 -13.48
N GLN A 281 -13.84 0.96 -14.02
CA GLN A 281 -14.88 -0.07 -13.90
C GLN A 281 -15.18 -0.46 -12.45
N ASN A 282 -14.21 -0.33 -11.54
CA ASN A 282 -14.36 -0.62 -10.11
C ASN A 282 -14.68 0.64 -9.27
N GLY A 283 -14.95 1.78 -9.92
CA GLY A 283 -15.26 3.05 -9.26
C GLY A 283 -14.10 3.55 -8.40
N ILE A 284 -12.88 3.47 -8.94
CA ILE A 284 -11.67 4.01 -8.32
C ILE A 284 -10.98 4.94 -9.32
N SER A 285 -10.61 6.11 -8.83
CA SER A 285 -9.84 7.11 -9.58
C SER A 285 -8.49 7.33 -8.92
N HIS A 286 -7.43 7.51 -9.72
CA HIS A 286 -6.10 7.81 -9.18
C HIS A 286 -6.02 9.24 -8.61
N ASN A 287 -6.71 10.20 -9.23
CA ASN A 287 -6.81 11.62 -8.83
C ASN A 287 -5.49 12.42 -8.76
N ASN A 288 -4.35 11.88 -9.20
CA ASN A 288 -3.04 12.53 -9.07
C ASN A 288 -2.04 12.03 -10.13
N ILE A 289 -2.49 11.83 -11.37
CA ILE A 289 -1.63 11.34 -12.45
C ILE A 289 -0.75 12.50 -12.95
N LYS A 290 0.57 12.35 -12.81
CA LYS A 290 1.59 13.29 -13.27
C LYS A 290 2.94 12.57 -13.39
N PRO A 291 3.92 13.07 -14.16
CA PRO A 291 5.19 12.38 -14.37
C PRO A 291 5.99 12.06 -13.09
N SER A 292 5.83 12.83 -12.01
CA SER A 292 6.47 12.54 -10.72
C SER A 292 5.81 11.40 -9.94
N ASN A 293 4.59 11.01 -10.32
CA ASN A 293 3.81 9.92 -9.72
C ASN A 293 3.77 8.68 -10.63
N VAL A 294 4.67 8.62 -11.61
CA VAL A 294 4.92 7.44 -12.42
C VAL A 294 6.35 7.02 -12.12
N LEU A 295 6.52 5.87 -11.50
CA LEU A 295 7.82 5.29 -11.16
C LEU A 295 8.30 4.37 -12.27
N ILE A 296 9.60 4.26 -12.40
CA ILE A 296 10.24 3.28 -13.27
C ILE A 296 10.51 2.03 -12.43
N SER A 297 10.03 0.87 -12.88
CA SER A 297 10.24 -0.41 -12.23
C SER A 297 11.73 -0.74 -12.07
N GLN A 298 12.08 -1.62 -11.14
CA GLN A 298 13.46 -1.95 -10.83
C GLN A 298 14.26 -2.52 -12.03
N ASP A 299 13.59 -3.24 -12.92
CA ASP A 299 14.17 -3.76 -14.18
C ASP A 299 14.30 -2.69 -15.28
N GLY A 300 13.74 -1.49 -15.07
CA GLY A 300 13.83 -0.37 -16.00
C GLY A 300 12.85 -0.43 -17.18
N HIS A 301 11.98 -1.44 -17.23
CA HIS A 301 11.15 -1.70 -18.42
C HIS A 301 9.68 -1.30 -18.28
N ASN A 302 9.19 -1.15 -17.04
CA ASN A 302 7.78 -0.89 -16.78
C ASN A 302 7.59 0.43 -16.03
N LEU A 303 6.48 1.10 -16.32
CA LEU A 303 6.01 2.30 -15.66
C LEU A 303 4.92 1.90 -14.67
N LEU A 304 5.09 2.35 -13.43
CA LEU A 304 4.23 2.00 -12.30
C LEU A 304 3.58 3.28 -11.75
N LEU A 305 2.25 3.35 -11.77
CA LEU A 305 1.52 4.40 -11.06
C LEU A 305 1.73 4.28 -9.56
N THR A 306 1.98 5.42 -8.91
CA THR A 306 2.11 5.55 -7.46
C THR A 306 1.31 6.76 -6.99
N ASP A 307 1.24 6.98 -5.69
CA ASP A 307 0.69 8.21 -5.11
C ASP A 307 -0.81 8.39 -5.40
N PHE A 308 -1.54 7.27 -5.36
CA PHE A 308 -2.99 7.24 -5.39
C PHE A 308 -3.57 8.19 -4.33
N CYS A 309 -4.44 9.09 -4.77
CA CYS A 309 -5.05 10.11 -3.92
C CYS A 309 -6.52 9.74 -3.70
N PRO A 310 -6.94 9.45 -2.46
CA PRO A 310 -8.34 9.19 -2.12
C PRO A 310 -9.24 10.34 -2.62
N GLU A 311 -10.47 10.00 -3.00
CA GLU A 311 -11.42 10.99 -3.51
C GLU A 311 -11.78 12.00 -2.42
N SER A 312 -11.97 11.49 -1.20
CA SER A 312 -12.22 12.29 0.00
C SER A 312 -11.08 13.27 0.31
N LEU A 313 -9.84 12.95 -0.06
CA LEU A 313 -8.71 13.87 0.13
C LEU A 313 -8.69 14.96 -0.95
N THR A 314 -9.02 14.59 -2.20
CA THR A 314 -9.08 15.50 -3.34
C THR A 314 -10.12 16.61 -3.12
N LEU A 315 -11.30 16.25 -2.61
CA LEU A 315 -12.37 17.21 -2.29
C LEU A 315 -11.93 18.18 -1.19
N ASN A 316 -11.28 17.69 -0.14
CA ASN A 316 -10.80 18.52 0.97
C ASN A 316 -9.69 19.50 0.53
N ILE A 317 -8.78 19.08 -0.34
CA ILE A 317 -7.74 19.94 -0.91
C ILE A 317 -8.36 21.02 -1.81
N GLN A 318 -9.30 20.66 -2.69
CA GLN A 318 -9.99 21.64 -3.54
C GLN A 318 -10.77 22.67 -2.73
N ILE A 319 -11.49 22.25 -1.68
CA ILE A 319 -12.20 23.17 -0.78
C ILE A 319 -11.22 24.09 -0.06
N ALA A 320 -10.08 23.57 0.42
CA ALA A 320 -9.06 24.38 1.07
C ALA A 320 -8.47 25.44 0.12
N TYR A 321 -8.13 25.06 -1.12
CA TYR A 321 -7.67 26.01 -2.14
C TYR A 321 -8.72 27.05 -2.51
N TYR A 322 -10.00 26.66 -2.61
CA TYR A 322 -11.10 27.58 -2.92
C TYR A 322 -11.38 28.54 -1.76
N THR A 323 -11.28 28.06 -0.52
CA THR A 323 -11.41 28.90 0.67
C THR A 323 -10.25 29.89 0.75
N LEU A 324 -9.03 29.45 0.47
CA LEU A 324 -7.84 30.31 0.45
C LEU A 324 -7.83 31.32 -0.69
N SER A 325 -8.41 31.00 -1.86
CA SER A 325 -8.57 31.97 -2.95
C SER A 325 -9.61 33.04 -2.61
N LEU A 326 -10.70 32.67 -1.93
CA LEU A 326 -11.69 33.62 -1.39
C LEU A 326 -11.10 34.54 -0.31
N TYR A 327 -10.22 34.02 0.55
CA TYR A 327 -9.52 34.85 1.56
C TYR A 327 -8.38 35.70 0.98
N ARG A 328 -7.85 35.36 -0.20
CA ARG A 328 -6.81 36.13 -0.88
C ARG A 328 -7.35 37.25 -1.79
N ASN A 329 -8.64 37.26 -2.09
CA ASN A 329 -9.31 38.39 -2.74
C ASN A 329 -10.45 38.92 -1.84
N PRO A 330 -10.15 39.76 -0.85
CA PRO A 330 -11.17 40.54 -0.15
C PRO A 330 -11.52 41.85 -0.88
N ASP A 331 -11.29 41.97 -2.19
CA ASP A 331 -11.70 43.11 -3.03
C ASP A 331 -12.12 42.66 -4.44
#